data_AF-A0A5Q0JX34-F1
#
_entry.id   AF-A0A5Q0JX34-F1
#
_cell.length_a   1.000
_cell.length_b   1.000
_cell.length_c   1.000
_cell.angle_alpha   90.00
_cell.angle_beta   90.00
_cell.angle_gamma   90.00
#
_symmetry.space_group_name_H-M   'P 1'
#
loop_
_entity.id
_entity.type
_entity.pdbx_description
1 polymer ?
#
loop_
_entity_poly.entity_id
_entity_poly.type
_entity_poly.pdbx_seq_one_letter_code
_entity_poly.pdbx_strand_id
1 'polypeptide(L)'
;MKTILKPSVLLLLIMVIFACSKNNDAEIIDKVESETAVYAVGYESDGDKNIAKIWKNGSATALTNGDNDAYALGVYVSGNDVYVGGFESNGTNNVATIWKNGVKTELSNGETNAQIFALQVSSNNVYAVGRESDGTKNIATLWKNGVKTLLSDGPYKSIANSIHISGSNVYVAGVVHNGTNYMATVWKNGAATPLTDGTNIASASAISVLGNDVYVGGYEFQGKIKVATLWKNGEKIKLSDGSSQANVSSICVSGNNLHVVVNDGFVVKLWKNGVFTPITDGKSFVSAQSLFISDNDTYLTGYERLGKKDVAMLWVNGVRSPLTDGNYKAHANNVFVTKK
;
A
#
# COMPACT_ATOMS: atom_id res chain seq x y z
N MET A 1 -46.56 69.64 48.39
CA MET A 1 -46.44 69.84 46.92
C MET A 1 -45.38 68.84 46.42
N LYS A 2 -45.82 67.62 46.09
CA LYS A 2 -45.84 67.04 44.73
C LYS A 2 -44.45 66.80 44.10
N THR A 3 -44.07 65.50 44.04
CA THR A 3 -43.51 64.75 42.87
C THR A 3 -42.12 65.19 42.32
N ILE A 4 -41.21 64.42 41.71
CA ILE A 4 -41.05 63.11 41.00
C ILE A 4 -39.53 62.70 41.22
N LEU A 5 -39.09 61.44 41.29
CA LEU A 5 -38.51 60.64 40.18
C LEU A 5 -38.08 59.23 40.67
N LYS A 6 -38.46 58.20 39.90
CA LYS A 6 -37.98 56.80 39.86
C LYS A 6 -36.49 56.76 39.42
N PRO A 7 -35.68 55.69 39.64
CA PRO A 7 -35.94 54.35 39.08
C PRO A 7 -35.28 53.07 39.69
N SER A 8 -35.80 51.93 39.22
CA SER A 8 -35.13 50.64 38.87
C SER A 8 -34.46 49.76 39.94
N VAL A 9 -34.27 48.48 39.53
CA VAL A 9 -33.58 47.35 40.18
C VAL A 9 -34.58 46.52 41.03
N LEU A 10 -34.70 45.18 40.98
CA LEU A 10 -33.86 44.03 40.64
C LEU A 10 -34.82 42.83 40.46
N LEU A 11 -34.59 41.88 39.53
CA LEU A 11 -35.30 40.59 39.57
C LEU A 11 -34.29 39.46 39.83
N LEU A 12 -34.55 38.77 40.94
CA LEU A 12 -33.72 37.78 41.60
C LEU A 12 -33.88 36.40 40.94
N LEU A 13 -32.77 35.72 40.68
CA LEU A 13 -32.68 34.35 40.18
C LEU A 13 -32.88 33.36 41.36
N ILE A 14 -33.88 32.48 41.29
CA ILE A 14 -34.09 31.42 42.30
C ILE A 14 -33.55 30.09 41.76
N MET A 15 -32.52 29.56 42.43
CA MET A 15 -32.06 28.17 42.32
C MET A 15 -33.01 27.25 43.09
N VAL A 16 -33.41 26.13 42.49
CA VAL A 16 -34.00 24.99 43.22
C VAL A 16 -33.14 23.76 42.99
N ILE A 17 -32.72 23.19 44.11
CA ILE A 17 -31.89 22.01 44.27
C ILE A 17 -32.83 20.81 44.42
N PHE A 18 -32.58 19.70 43.72
CA PHE A 18 -33.19 18.41 44.09
C PHE A 18 -32.14 17.30 44.14
N ALA A 19 -32.21 16.56 45.24
CA ALA A 19 -31.30 15.52 45.69
C ALA A 19 -31.57 14.14 45.05
N CYS A 20 -30.55 13.29 45.06
CA CYS A 20 -30.52 11.93 44.52
C CYS A 20 -31.45 10.94 45.25
N SER A 21 -32.06 10.01 44.49
CA SER A 21 -32.14 8.60 44.85
C SER A 21 -32.12 7.73 43.58
N LYS A 22 -31.34 6.63 43.61
CA LYS A 22 -31.03 5.73 42.49
C LYS A 22 -32.17 4.74 42.21
N ASN A 23 -32.50 4.51 40.93
CA ASN A 23 -32.37 3.20 40.26
C ASN A 23 -32.73 3.28 38.75
N ASN A 24 -31.75 2.87 37.95
CA ASN A 24 -31.67 2.46 36.54
C ASN A 24 -32.98 1.83 35.99
N ASP A 25 -33.40 2.05 34.75
CA ASP A 25 -32.67 1.69 33.52
C ASP A 25 -32.94 2.69 32.37
N ALA A 26 -31.88 3.35 31.90
CA ALA A 26 -31.85 3.90 30.56
C ALA A 26 -30.85 3.05 29.78
N GLU A 27 -31.31 2.37 28.74
CA GLU A 27 -30.46 1.74 27.74
C GLU A 27 -29.53 2.80 27.15
N ILE A 28 -28.29 2.83 27.63
CA ILE A 28 -27.18 3.42 26.89
C ILE A 28 -26.88 2.43 25.78
N ILE A 29 -27.44 2.67 24.60
CA ILE A 29 -26.90 2.09 23.38
C ILE A 29 -25.56 2.79 23.15
N ASP A 30 -24.50 2.23 23.74
CA ASP A 30 -23.13 2.50 23.31
C ASP A 30 -23.07 2.07 21.84
N LYS A 31 -23.20 3.05 20.96
CA LYS A 31 -22.78 2.90 19.58
C LYS A 31 -21.25 2.80 19.66
N VAL A 32 -20.75 1.59 19.84
CA VAL A 32 -19.33 1.26 19.62
C VAL A 32 -19.08 1.62 18.16
N GLU A 33 -18.61 2.84 17.90
CA GLU A 33 -18.02 3.16 16.62
C GLU A 33 -16.82 2.23 16.49
N SER A 34 -16.94 1.32 15.55
CA SER A 34 -15.83 0.52 15.03
C SER A 34 -14.65 1.46 14.79
N GLU A 35 -13.64 1.43 15.66
CA GLU A 35 -12.46 2.27 15.51
C GLU A 35 -11.70 1.78 14.28
N THR A 36 -11.86 2.50 13.16
CA THR A 36 -11.15 2.19 11.92
C THR A 36 -9.67 2.48 12.14
N ALA A 37 -8.81 1.48 11.91
CA ALA A 37 -7.37 1.66 11.99
C ALA A 37 -6.76 1.60 10.59
N VAL A 38 -6.09 2.69 10.20
CA VAL A 38 -5.37 2.82 8.93
C VAL A 38 -3.89 2.63 9.19
N TYR A 39 -3.30 1.62 8.55
CA TYR A 39 -1.87 1.32 8.61
C TYR A 39 -1.26 1.66 7.26
N ALA A 40 -0.42 2.69 7.21
CA ALA A 40 0.45 2.97 6.07
C ALA A 40 1.88 2.57 6.42
N VAL A 41 2.66 2.07 5.46
CA VAL A 41 4.08 1.75 5.66
C VAL A 41 4.93 2.32 4.55
N GLY A 42 6.20 2.58 4.85
CA GLY A 42 7.10 3.25 3.93
C GLY A 42 8.44 3.58 4.56
N TYR A 43 9.03 4.70 4.14
CA TYR A 43 10.24 5.22 4.76
C TYR A 43 10.21 6.74 4.85
N GLU A 44 11.01 7.28 5.75
CA GLU A 44 11.35 8.71 5.82
C GLU A 44 12.85 8.82 6.06
N SER A 45 13.52 9.67 5.28
CA SER A 45 14.95 9.94 5.48
C SER A 45 15.18 10.82 6.72
N ASP A 46 16.31 10.66 7.38
CA ASP A 46 16.78 11.56 8.44
C ASP A 46 17.89 12.52 7.98
N GLY A 47 18.20 12.52 6.67
CA GLY A 47 19.28 13.28 6.07
C GLY A 47 20.52 12.43 5.72
N ASP A 48 20.68 11.25 6.32
CA ASP A 48 21.74 10.30 6.00
C ASP A 48 21.16 8.94 5.57
N LYS A 49 20.27 8.36 6.38
CA LYS A 49 19.64 7.06 6.15
C LYS A 49 18.18 7.19 5.80
N ASN A 50 17.63 6.16 5.17
CA ASN A 50 16.20 5.96 5.04
C ASN A 50 15.72 5.07 6.19
N ILE A 51 14.76 5.56 6.98
CA ILE A 51 14.22 4.84 8.14
C ILE A 51 12.90 4.20 7.74
N ALA A 52 12.79 2.88 7.85
CA ALA A 52 11.52 2.18 7.63
C ALA A 52 10.51 2.60 8.70
N LYS A 53 9.32 3.01 8.29
CA LYS A 53 8.27 3.50 9.20
C LYS A 53 6.92 2.84 8.93
N ILE A 54 6.14 2.76 10.01
CA ILE A 54 4.70 2.52 9.97
C ILE A 54 3.98 3.76 10.50
N TRP A 55 2.92 4.19 9.84
CA TRP A 55 2.00 5.21 10.30
C TRP A 55 0.67 4.55 10.63
N LYS A 56 0.29 4.55 11.91
CA LYS A 56 -1.04 4.11 12.35
C LYS A 56 -1.87 5.34 12.64
N ASN A 57 -2.95 5.54 11.87
CA ASN A 57 -3.82 6.72 11.96
C ASN A 57 -3.00 8.04 11.91
N GLY A 58 -2.02 8.10 11.02
CA GLY A 58 -1.11 9.25 10.83
C GLY A 58 0.04 9.34 11.84
N SER A 59 0.01 8.58 12.93
CA SER A 59 1.09 8.58 13.94
C SER A 59 2.21 7.63 13.53
N ALA A 60 3.42 8.16 13.37
CA ALA A 60 4.59 7.43 12.89
C ALA A 60 5.28 6.61 14.01
N THR A 61 5.81 5.44 13.66
CA THR A 61 6.71 4.63 14.49
C THR A 61 7.82 4.08 13.59
N ALA A 62 9.07 4.19 14.03
CA ALA A 62 10.21 3.60 13.34
C ALA A 62 10.24 2.08 13.53
N LEU A 63 10.55 1.35 12.47
CA LEU A 63 10.72 -0.11 12.49
C LEU A 63 12.19 -0.53 12.65
N THR A 64 13.11 0.43 12.51
CA THR A 64 14.56 0.24 12.64
C THR A 64 15.16 1.32 13.54
N ASN A 65 16.38 1.09 14.02
CA ASN A 65 17.11 2.04 14.85
C ASN A 65 17.79 3.17 14.05
N GLY A 66 17.86 3.03 12.73
CA GLY A 66 18.45 4.01 11.82
C GLY A 66 19.94 3.88 11.57
N ASP A 67 20.57 2.79 12.00
CA ASP A 67 22.00 2.55 11.72
C ASP A 67 22.28 2.32 10.23
N ASN A 68 21.29 1.80 9.49
CA ASN A 68 21.39 1.47 8.07
C ASN A 68 20.09 1.81 7.32
N ASP A 69 20.20 1.92 5.99
CA ASP A 69 19.04 2.12 5.13
C ASP A 69 18.02 0.98 5.27
N ALA A 70 16.77 1.33 5.49
CA ALA A 70 15.66 0.41 5.61
C ALA A 70 14.40 0.96 4.93
N TYR A 71 13.63 0.06 4.33
CA TYR A 71 12.41 0.39 3.61
C TYR A 71 11.32 -0.60 3.99
N ALA A 72 10.14 -0.10 4.38
CA ALA A 72 8.93 -0.89 4.44
C ALA A 72 8.16 -0.76 3.11
N LEU A 73 7.77 -1.89 2.53
CA LEU A 73 7.27 -1.98 1.16
C LEU A 73 5.89 -2.65 1.06
N GLY A 74 5.54 -3.52 2.02
CA GLY A 74 4.20 -4.13 2.11
C GLY A 74 3.71 -4.19 3.55
N VAL A 75 2.39 -4.11 3.76
CA VAL A 75 1.74 -4.31 5.06
C VAL A 75 0.54 -5.23 4.95
N TYR A 76 0.34 -6.08 5.95
CA TYR A 76 -0.86 -6.89 6.10
C TYR A 76 -1.22 -7.00 7.58
N VAL A 77 -2.51 -6.89 7.92
CA VAL A 77 -2.99 -7.04 9.30
C VAL A 77 -3.88 -8.27 9.39
N SER A 78 -3.60 -9.15 10.36
CA SER A 78 -4.38 -10.35 10.63
C SER A 78 -4.68 -10.45 12.12
N GLY A 79 -5.95 -10.26 12.49
CA GLY A 79 -6.34 -10.13 13.89
C GLY A 79 -5.62 -8.97 14.55
N ASN A 80 -4.85 -9.26 15.61
CA ASN A 80 -4.05 -8.27 16.33
C ASN A 80 -2.62 -8.09 15.78
N ASP A 81 -2.22 -8.93 14.82
CA ASP A 81 -0.85 -8.95 14.31
C ASP A 81 -0.73 -8.07 13.06
N VAL A 82 0.25 -7.16 13.09
CA VAL A 82 0.65 -6.32 11.97
C VAL A 82 1.96 -6.85 11.41
N TYR A 83 1.95 -7.24 10.14
CA TYR A 83 3.10 -7.74 9.41
C TYR A 83 3.54 -6.67 8.42
N VAL A 84 4.80 -6.26 8.51
CA VAL A 84 5.43 -5.34 7.57
C VAL A 84 6.58 -6.04 6.88
N GLY A 85 6.67 -5.95 5.56
CA GLY A 85 7.72 -6.56 4.75
C GLY A 85 8.52 -5.51 4.01
N GLY A 86 9.82 -5.75 3.86
CA GLY A 86 10.71 -4.86 3.15
C GLY A 86 12.15 -5.33 3.20
N PHE A 87 13.06 -4.40 3.47
CA PHE A 87 14.46 -4.73 3.74
C PHE A 87 15.09 -3.77 4.74
N GLU A 88 16.16 -4.24 5.38
CA GLU A 88 17.10 -3.44 6.16
C GLU A 88 18.51 -3.80 5.70
N SER A 89 19.34 -2.80 5.37
CA SER A 89 20.72 -3.00 4.93
C SER A 89 21.59 -3.43 6.11
N ASN A 90 22.56 -4.31 5.86
CA ASN A 90 23.62 -4.65 6.81
C ASN A 90 24.91 -3.82 6.60
N GLY A 91 24.80 -2.70 5.88
CA GLY A 91 25.92 -1.85 5.47
C GLY A 91 26.56 -2.26 4.13
N THR A 92 26.29 -3.49 3.64
CA THR A 92 26.80 -3.98 2.34
C THR A 92 25.67 -4.43 1.42
N ASN A 93 24.72 -5.20 1.93
CA ASN A 93 23.62 -5.78 1.18
C ASN A 93 22.29 -5.46 1.86
N ASN A 94 21.23 -5.36 1.05
CA ASN A 94 19.87 -5.35 1.55
C ASN A 94 19.49 -6.75 2.07
N VAL A 95 19.00 -6.84 3.30
CA VAL A 95 18.49 -8.07 3.91
C VAL A 95 16.97 -8.05 3.86
N ALA A 96 16.36 -9.05 3.24
CA ALA A 96 14.90 -9.20 3.20
C ALA A 96 14.37 -9.40 4.63
N THR A 97 13.45 -8.54 5.07
CA THR A 97 13.06 -8.46 6.48
C THR A 97 11.54 -8.37 6.64
N ILE A 98 11.00 -9.09 7.62
CA ILE A 98 9.64 -8.91 8.15
C ILE A 98 9.73 -8.30 9.56
N TRP A 99 8.90 -7.29 9.82
CA TRP A 99 8.62 -6.79 11.16
C TRP A 99 7.20 -7.20 11.56
N LYS A 100 7.08 -8.10 12.53
CA LYS A 100 5.80 -8.49 13.12
C LYS A 100 5.61 -7.73 14.42
N ASN A 101 4.65 -6.81 14.48
CA ASN A 101 4.43 -5.93 15.64
C ASN A 101 5.71 -5.20 16.08
N GLY A 102 6.55 -4.77 15.13
CA GLY A 102 7.84 -4.14 15.38
C GLY A 102 9.00 -5.12 15.66
N VAL A 103 8.74 -6.41 15.86
CA VAL A 103 9.78 -7.42 16.05
C VAL A 103 10.34 -7.87 14.70
N LYS A 104 11.64 -7.65 14.50
CA LYS A 104 12.39 -7.97 13.28
C LYS A 104 12.61 -9.48 13.12
N THR A 105 12.50 -9.97 11.88
CA THR A 105 12.93 -11.31 11.45
C THR A 105 13.50 -11.23 10.04
N GLU A 106 14.72 -11.70 9.85
CA GLU A 106 15.40 -11.73 8.54
C GLU A 106 15.01 -13.00 7.77
N LEU A 107 14.72 -12.86 6.47
CA LEU A 107 14.34 -13.96 5.57
C LEU A 107 15.47 -14.35 4.60
N SER A 108 16.57 -13.62 4.63
CA SER A 108 17.78 -13.85 3.83
C SER A 108 19.01 -13.75 4.72
N ASN A 109 20.11 -14.40 4.35
CA ASN A 109 21.34 -14.45 5.15
C ASN A 109 22.21 -13.17 5.09
N GLY A 110 21.88 -12.21 4.22
CA GLY A 110 22.60 -10.94 4.09
C GLY A 110 23.93 -11.01 3.31
N GLU A 111 24.27 -12.15 2.71
CA GLU A 111 25.46 -12.29 1.85
C GLU A 111 25.25 -11.64 0.47
N THR A 112 24.00 -11.54 0.03
CA THR A 112 23.59 -10.94 -1.24
C THR A 112 22.34 -10.08 -1.04
N ASN A 113 22.04 -9.23 -2.02
CA ASN A 113 20.87 -8.35 -1.96
C ASN A 113 19.55 -9.14 -2.03
N ALA A 114 18.69 -8.95 -1.03
CA ALA A 114 17.34 -9.47 -0.98
C ALA A 114 16.34 -8.40 -0.50
N GLN A 115 15.11 -8.45 -1.02
CA GLN A 115 14.05 -7.49 -0.69
C GLN A 115 12.68 -8.16 -0.78
N ILE A 116 11.76 -7.80 0.12
CA ILE A 116 10.33 -8.16 0.06
C ILE A 116 9.55 -6.97 -0.51
N PHE A 117 8.74 -7.18 -1.55
CA PHE A 117 7.90 -6.14 -2.14
C PHE A 117 6.44 -6.21 -1.70
N ALA A 118 5.93 -7.41 -1.41
CA ALA A 118 4.55 -7.59 -0.96
C ALA A 118 4.44 -8.79 0.00
N LEU A 119 3.42 -8.78 0.84
CA LEU A 119 3.09 -9.89 1.71
C LEU A 119 1.58 -10.03 1.91
N GLN A 120 1.14 -11.23 2.23
CA GLN A 120 -0.24 -11.53 2.59
C GLN A 120 -0.26 -12.65 3.63
N VAL A 121 -1.19 -12.55 4.59
CA VAL A 121 -1.45 -13.64 5.53
C VAL A 121 -2.73 -14.37 5.11
N SER A 122 -2.68 -15.69 5.06
CA SER A 122 -3.85 -16.53 4.77
C SER A 122 -3.74 -17.86 5.50
N SER A 123 -4.82 -18.26 6.18
CA SER A 123 -4.88 -19.52 6.95
C SER A 123 -3.66 -19.71 7.87
N ASN A 124 -3.33 -18.68 8.66
CA ASN A 124 -2.16 -18.62 9.55
C ASN A 124 -0.78 -18.73 8.88
N ASN A 125 -0.71 -18.71 7.55
CA ASN A 125 0.56 -18.70 6.82
C ASN A 125 0.88 -17.28 6.37
N VAL A 126 2.12 -16.85 6.57
CA VAL A 126 2.66 -15.60 6.06
C VAL A 126 3.37 -15.88 4.75
N TYR A 127 2.85 -15.31 3.67
CA TYR A 127 3.47 -15.35 2.34
C TYR A 127 4.08 -14.00 2.05
N ALA A 128 5.36 -13.97 1.68
CA ALA A 128 6.07 -12.77 1.26
C ALA A 128 6.71 -13.03 -0.11
N VAL A 129 6.70 -12.03 -0.99
CA VAL A 129 7.31 -12.12 -2.33
C VAL A 129 8.25 -10.96 -2.58
N GLY A 130 9.27 -11.22 -3.39
CA GLY A 130 10.25 -10.22 -3.73
C GLY A 130 11.34 -10.73 -4.64
N ARG A 131 12.58 -10.39 -4.33
CA ARG A 131 13.76 -10.90 -5.02
C ARG A 131 14.89 -11.23 -4.07
N GLU A 132 15.71 -12.19 -4.45
CA GLU A 132 17.00 -12.49 -3.80
C GLU A 132 18.06 -12.69 -4.89
N SER A 133 19.23 -12.09 -4.71
CA SER A 133 20.34 -12.21 -5.65
C SER A 133 21.11 -13.51 -5.42
N ASP A 134 21.46 -14.22 -6.49
CA ASP A 134 22.39 -15.36 -6.44
C ASP A 134 23.86 -14.94 -6.57
N GLY A 135 24.14 -13.64 -6.46
CA GLY A 135 25.45 -13.04 -6.70
C GLY A 135 25.67 -12.56 -8.14
N THR A 136 24.84 -13.02 -9.09
CA THR A 136 24.94 -12.64 -10.51
C THR A 136 23.67 -11.95 -11.03
N LYS A 137 22.51 -12.37 -10.54
CA LYS A 137 21.20 -11.87 -10.97
C LYS A 137 20.21 -11.91 -9.81
N ASN A 138 19.17 -11.09 -9.93
CA ASN A 138 18.00 -11.20 -9.07
C ASN A 138 17.13 -12.37 -9.50
N ILE A 139 16.67 -13.17 -8.55
CA ILE A 139 15.71 -14.24 -8.74
C ILE A 139 14.42 -13.87 -8.01
N ALA A 140 13.28 -14.03 -8.67
CA ALA A 140 11.97 -13.88 -8.05
C ALA A 140 11.80 -14.94 -6.96
N THR A 141 11.46 -14.51 -5.74
CA THR A 141 11.46 -15.39 -4.57
C THR A 141 10.14 -15.27 -3.81
N LEU A 142 9.61 -16.41 -3.36
CA LEU A 142 8.51 -16.54 -2.42
C LEU A 142 9.05 -17.09 -1.11
N TRP A 143 8.71 -16.45 0.01
CA TRP A 143 8.93 -16.99 1.35
C TRP A 143 7.58 -17.33 1.98
N LYS A 144 7.42 -18.57 2.44
CA LYS A 144 6.26 -19.02 3.21
C LYS A 144 6.71 -19.38 4.61
N ASN A 145 6.30 -18.60 5.60
CA ASN A 145 6.74 -18.76 7.00
C ASN A 145 8.27 -18.83 7.13
N GLY A 146 8.98 -17.99 6.38
CA GLY A 146 10.44 -17.96 6.32
C GLY A 146 11.08 -19.02 5.42
N VAL A 147 10.34 -20.02 4.95
CA VAL A 147 10.87 -21.02 4.01
C VAL A 147 10.89 -20.45 2.59
N LYS A 148 12.09 -20.38 2.01
CA LYS A 148 12.35 -19.86 0.66
C LYS A 148 11.93 -20.84 -0.44
N THR A 149 11.35 -20.32 -1.52
CA THR A 149 11.10 -21.00 -2.79
C THR A 149 11.41 -20.03 -3.94
N LEU A 150 12.25 -20.47 -4.88
CA LEU A 150 12.54 -19.70 -6.09
C LEU A 150 11.38 -19.85 -7.07
N LEU A 151 10.95 -18.75 -7.69
CA LEU A 151 9.88 -18.72 -8.70
C LEU A 151 10.43 -18.79 -10.13
N SER A 152 11.76 -18.74 -10.29
CA SER A 152 12.43 -18.87 -11.58
C SER A 152 13.78 -19.56 -11.38
N ASP A 153 14.12 -20.46 -12.29
CA ASP A 153 15.41 -21.16 -12.40
C ASP A 153 16.18 -20.77 -13.68
N GLY A 154 15.54 -20.02 -14.58
CA GLY A 154 16.11 -19.60 -15.85
C GLY A 154 17.32 -18.68 -15.71
N PRO A 155 18.16 -18.52 -16.75
CA PRO A 155 19.46 -17.83 -16.67
C PRO A 155 19.36 -16.32 -16.46
N TYR A 156 18.16 -15.75 -16.57
CA TYR A 156 17.94 -14.30 -16.58
C TYR A 156 17.29 -13.77 -15.30
N LYS A 157 17.36 -12.45 -15.13
CA LYS A 157 16.81 -11.75 -13.97
C LYS A 157 15.29 -11.93 -13.89
N SER A 158 14.78 -12.13 -12.68
CA SER A 158 13.34 -12.13 -12.38
C SER A 158 13.06 -11.43 -11.06
N ILE A 159 11.85 -10.87 -10.93
CA ILE A 159 11.39 -10.16 -9.72
C ILE A 159 9.90 -10.45 -9.52
N ALA A 160 9.50 -10.79 -8.29
CA ALA A 160 8.09 -10.89 -7.89
C ALA A 160 7.66 -9.62 -7.16
N ASN A 161 6.68 -8.89 -7.68
CA ASN A 161 6.28 -7.56 -7.18
C ASN A 161 5.03 -7.61 -6.29
N SER A 162 4.09 -8.52 -6.54
CA SER A 162 2.79 -8.56 -5.85
C SER A 162 2.29 -9.99 -5.70
N ILE A 163 1.49 -10.25 -4.68
CA ILE A 163 0.94 -11.56 -4.34
C ILE A 163 -0.56 -11.45 -4.03
N HIS A 164 -1.31 -12.47 -4.42
CA HIS A 164 -2.70 -12.67 -4.02
C HIS A 164 -2.95 -14.14 -3.71
N ILE A 165 -3.45 -14.42 -2.51
CA ILE A 165 -3.86 -15.77 -2.08
C ILE A 165 -5.37 -15.92 -2.26
N SER A 166 -5.80 -16.91 -3.05
CA SER A 166 -7.21 -17.26 -3.24
C SER A 166 -7.44 -18.75 -3.02
N GLY A 167 -8.06 -19.09 -1.90
CA GLY A 167 -8.18 -20.47 -1.42
C GLY A 167 -6.79 -21.09 -1.24
N SER A 168 -6.53 -22.21 -1.92
CA SER A 168 -5.23 -22.89 -1.93
C SER A 168 -4.25 -22.35 -2.97
N ASN A 169 -4.67 -21.42 -3.85
CA ASN A 169 -3.84 -20.93 -4.92
C ASN A 169 -3.05 -19.68 -4.49
N VAL A 170 -1.76 -19.71 -4.80
CA VAL A 170 -0.82 -18.59 -4.65
C VAL A 170 -0.60 -17.98 -6.03
N TYR A 171 -1.10 -16.76 -6.23
CA TYR A 171 -0.85 -15.99 -7.45
C TYR A 171 0.19 -14.92 -7.17
N VAL A 172 1.19 -14.82 -8.03
CA VAL A 172 2.27 -13.82 -7.92
C VAL A 172 2.39 -13.09 -9.25
N ALA A 173 2.53 -11.77 -9.22
CA ALA A 173 2.79 -10.96 -10.41
C ALA A 173 4.18 -10.32 -10.34
N GLY A 174 4.82 -10.18 -11.49
CA GLY A 174 6.15 -9.61 -11.58
C GLY A 174 6.71 -9.63 -12.99
N VAL A 175 7.99 -9.92 -13.11
CA VAL A 175 8.71 -9.79 -14.36
C VAL A 175 9.82 -10.84 -14.50
N VAL A 176 10.03 -11.32 -15.73
CA VAL A 176 11.12 -12.20 -16.12
C VAL A 176 11.82 -11.60 -17.35
N HIS A 177 13.14 -11.50 -17.32
CA HIS A 177 13.92 -11.07 -18.48
C HIS A 177 14.13 -12.27 -19.43
N ASN A 178 13.99 -12.06 -20.75
CA ASN A 178 14.09 -13.15 -21.74
C ASN A 178 15.43 -13.17 -22.51
N GLY A 179 16.38 -12.34 -22.09
CA GLY A 179 17.66 -12.14 -22.79
C GLY A 179 17.69 -10.87 -23.62
N THR A 180 16.53 -10.31 -23.97
CA THR A 180 16.41 -9.05 -24.71
C THR A 180 15.59 -8.01 -23.95
N ASN A 181 14.40 -8.40 -23.46
CA ASN A 181 13.45 -7.53 -22.79
C ASN A 181 12.92 -8.16 -21.50
N TYR A 182 12.29 -7.32 -20.69
CA TYR A 182 11.50 -7.74 -19.55
C TYR A 182 10.07 -8.11 -19.97
N MET A 183 9.59 -9.28 -19.55
CA MET A 183 8.24 -9.78 -19.78
C MET A 183 7.43 -9.72 -18.50
N ALA A 184 6.27 -9.04 -18.54
CA ALA A 184 5.30 -9.15 -17.46
C ALA A 184 4.90 -10.62 -17.30
N THR A 185 4.96 -11.14 -16.07
CA THR A 185 4.80 -12.57 -15.79
C THR A 185 3.88 -12.75 -14.59
N VAL A 186 3.01 -13.76 -14.67
CA VAL A 186 2.24 -14.26 -13.52
C VAL A 186 2.71 -15.66 -13.16
N TRP A 187 2.84 -15.95 -11.87
CA TRP A 187 3.04 -17.30 -11.37
C TRP A 187 1.78 -17.77 -10.65
N LYS A 188 1.36 -19.01 -10.92
CA LYS A 188 0.33 -19.70 -10.16
C LYS A 188 0.94 -20.94 -9.52
N ASN A 189 1.02 -20.97 -8.19
CA ASN A 189 1.64 -22.06 -7.44
C ASN A 189 3.06 -22.40 -7.92
N GLY A 190 3.85 -21.37 -8.25
CA GLY A 190 5.22 -21.50 -8.76
C GLY A 190 5.34 -21.69 -10.28
N ALA A 191 4.27 -22.07 -10.98
CA ALA A 191 4.30 -22.20 -12.43
C ALA A 191 4.19 -20.82 -13.11
N ALA A 192 5.22 -20.43 -13.87
CA ALA A 192 5.30 -19.14 -14.57
C ALA A 192 4.47 -19.13 -15.86
N THR A 193 3.82 -18.02 -16.16
CA THR A 193 3.14 -17.75 -17.44
C THR A 193 3.42 -16.31 -17.86
N PRO A 194 4.08 -16.08 -19.01
CA PRO A 194 4.27 -14.73 -19.54
C PRO A 194 2.94 -14.12 -19.97
N LEU A 195 2.77 -12.82 -19.71
CA LEU A 195 1.60 -12.01 -20.10
C LEU A 195 1.84 -11.20 -21.39
N THR A 196 3.07 -11.24 -21.91
CA THR A 196 3.48 -10.62 -23.17
C THR A 196 4.33 -11.58 -23.98
N ASP A 197 4.48 -11.31 -25.29
CA ASP A 197 5.34 -12.09 -26.19
C ASP A 197 6.85 -11.74 -26.03
N GLY A 198 7.17 -10.74 -25.20
CA GLY A 198 8.54 -10.29 -24.94
C GLY A 198 9.15 -9.40 -26.02
N THR A 199 8.35 -8.95 -26.99
CA THR A 199 8.80 -7.98 -28.01
C THR A 199 9.03 -6.58 -27.43
N ASN A 200 8.17 -6.16 -26.51
CA ASN A 200 8.28 -4.89 -25.78
C ASN A 200 8.58 -5.14 -24.30
N ILE A 201 9.26 -4.18 -23.67
CA ILE A 201 9.47 -4.17 -22.22
C ILE A 201 8.11 -4.07 -21.53
N ALA A 202 7.83 -4.99 -20.61
CA ALA A 202 6.65 -5.00 -19.78
C ALA A 202 6.98 -5.42 -18.35
N SER A 203 6.16 -4.99 -17.39
CA SER A 203 6.27 -5.40 -16.00
C SER A 203 4.89 -5.45 -15.37
N ALA A 204 4.60 -6.53 -14.63
CA ALA A 204 3.43 -6.61 -13.78
C ALA A 204 3.77 -6.11 -12.36
N SER A 205 2.97 -5.19 -11.85
CA SER A 205 3.16 -4.51 -10.56
C SER A 205 2.14 -4.92 -9.49
N ALA A 206 0.93 -5.33 -9.89
CA ALA A 206 -0.17 -5.63 -8.97
C ALA A 206 -0.97 -6.84 -9.45
N ILE A 207 -1.54 -7.60 -8.52
CA ILE A 207 -2.41 -8.73 -8.82
C ILE A 207 -3.59 -8.83 -7.84
N SER A 208 -4.76 -9.19 -8.35
CA SER A 208 -5.92 -9.51 -7.55
C SER A 208 -6.79 -10.57 -8.23
N VAL A 209 -7.59 -11.30 -7.46
CA VAL A 209 -8.49 -12.34 -7.97
C VAL A 209 -9.92 -12.00 -7.58
N LEU A 210 -10.84 -12.00 -8.54
CA LEU A 210 -12.28 -11.83 -8.31
C LEU A 210 -13.03 -13.00 -8.92
N GLY A 211 -13.61 -13.85 -8.06
CA GLY A 211 -14.19 -15.13 -8.49
C GLY A 211 -13.13 -16.01 -9.15
N ASN A 212 -13.33 -16.35 -10.42
CA ASN A 212 -12.39 -17.15 -11.21
C ASN A 212 -11.41 -16.31 -12.04
N ASP A 213 -11.60 -14.99 -12.09
CA ASP A 213 -10.82 -14.10 -12.93
C ASP A 213 -9.59 -13.58 -12.19
N VAL A 214 -8.42 -13.73 -12.82
CA VAL A 214 -7.15 -13.19 -12.35
C VAL A 214 -6.86 -11.89 -13.07
N TYR A 215 -6.70 -10.81 -12.32
CA TYR A 215 -6.42 -9.47 -12.81
C TYR A 215 -5.01 -9.07 -12.43
N VAL A 216 -4.18 -8.82 -13.44
CA VAL A 216 -2.79 -8.39 -13.26
C VAL A 216 -2.63 -7.00 -13.85
N GLY A 217 -2.08 -6.06 -13.09
CA GLY A 217 -1.85 -4.69 -13.51
C GLY A 217 -0.36 -4.43 -13.70
N GLY A 218 -0.03 -3.54 -14.63
CA GLY A 218 1.33 -3.06 -14.80
C GLY A 218 1.45 -2.06 -15.93
N TYR A 219 2.50 -2.22 -16.73
CA TYR A 219 2.69 -1.48 -17.95
C TYR A 219 3.36 -2.32 -19.02
N GLU A 220 3.21 -1.88 -20.27
CA GLU A 220 3.98 -2.33 -21.42
C GLU A 220 4.41 -1.10 -22.23
N PHE A 221 5.63 -1.11 -22.75
CA PHE A 221 6.14 0.00 -23.54
C PHE A 221 5.52 0.01 -24.95
N GLN A 222 5.12 1.20 -25.37
CA GLN A 222 4.86 1.53 -26.77
C GLN A 222 5.92 2.55 -27.20
N GLY A 223 6.97 2.08 -27.87
CA GLY A 223 8.17 2.88 -28.10
C GLY A 223 8.86 3.23 -26.78
N LYS A 224 8.86 4.52 -26.41
CA LYS A 224 9.48 5.03 -25.17
C LYS A 224 8.47 5.35 -24.06
N ILE A 225 7.18 5.15 -24.31
CA ILE A 225 6.11 5.49 -23.37
C ILE A 225 5.61 4.22 -22.70
N LYS A 226 5.55 4.20 -21.37
CA LYS A 226 4.83 3.16 -20.63
C LYS A 226 3.33 3.37 -20.81
N VAL A 227 2.65 2.33 -21.30
CA VAL A 227 1.19 2.29 -21.40
C VAL A 227 0.67 1.46 -20.23
N ALA A 228 -0.18 2.05 -19.40
CA ALA A 228 -0.81 1.34 -18.29
C ALA A 228 -1.65 0.20 -18.86
N THR A 229 -1.43 -1.00 -18.35
CA THR A 229 -1.99 -2.23 -18.92
C THR A 229 -2.54 -3.11 -17.81
N LEU A 230 -3.73 -3.67 -18.05
CA LEU A 230 -4.37 -4.68 -17.24
C LEU A 230 -4.46 -5.97 -18.06
N TRP A 231 -4.09 -7.11 -17.47
CA TRP A 231 -4.29 -8.43 -18.06
C TRP A 231 -5.36 -9.16 -17.26
N LYS A 232 -6.46 -9.50 -17.91
CA LYS A 232 -7.52 -10.34 -17.34
C LYS A 232 -7.35 -11.76 -17.89
N ASN A 233 -6.97 -12.71 -17.05
CA ASN A 233 -6.67 -14.09 -17.47
C ASN A 233 -5.68 -14.18 -18.66
N GLY A 234 -4.71 -13.26 -18.71
CA GLY A 234 -3.75 -13.14 -19.81
C GLY A 234 -4.19 -12.25 -20.97
N GLU A 235 -5.48 -11.93 -21.08
CA GLU A 235 -5.99 -11.03 -22.13
C GLU A 235 -5.69 -9.56 -21.80
N LYS A 236 -5.04 -8.87 -22.73
CA LYS A 236 -4.54 -7.50 -22.56
C LYS A 236 -5.64 -6.45 -22.73
N ILE A 237 -5.72 -5.52 -21.77
CA ILE A 237 -6.60 -4.35 -21.75
C ILE A 237 -5.74 -3.11 -21.53
N LYS A 238 -5.70 -2.19 -22.50
CA LYS A 238 -5.00 -0.91 -22.34
C LYS A 238 -5.83 0.03 -21.45
N LEU A 239 -5.16 0.63 -20.47
CA LEU A 239 -5.74 1.59 -19.52
C LEU A 239 -5.27 3.03 -19.74
N SER A 240 -4.29 3.26 -20.63
CA SER A 240 -3.92 4.59 -21.10
C SER A 240 -3.72 4.62 -22.62
N ASP A 241 -3.74 5.80 -23.20
CA ASP A 241 -3.66 6.03 -24.65
C ASP A 241 -2.23 6.13 -25.19
N GLY A 242 -1.22 6.15 -24.31
CA GLY A 242 0.19 6.30 -24.67
C GLY A 242 0.62 7.74 -24.97
N SER A 243 -0.19 8.74 -24.60
CA SER A 243 0.17 10.16 -24.68
C SER A 243 1.15 10.60 -23.60
N SER A 244 1.19 9.87 -22.47
CA SER A 244 2.01 10.17 -21.30
C SER A 244 2.50 8.88 -20.63
N GLN A 245 3.53 8.99 -19.78
CA GLN A 245 4.01 7.84 -19.00
C GLN A 245 2.93 7.37 -18.03
N ALA A 246 2.51 6.12 -18.17
CA ALA A 246 1.48 5.56 -17.31
C ALA A 246 1.78 4.13 -16.86
N ASN A 247 1.34 3.80 -15.64
CA ASN A 247 1.39 2.44 -15.12
C ASN A 247 0.27 2.20 -14.10
N VAL A 248 -0.15 0.94 -13.98
CA VAL A 248 -0.93 0.49 -12.83
C VAL A 248 0.00 0.38 -11.62
N SER A 249 -0.43 0.88 -10.45
CA SER A 249 0.30 0.70 -9.19
C SER A 249 -0.40 -0.23 -8.21
N SER A 250 -1.72 -0.31 -8.23
CA SER A 250 -2.48 -1.15 -7.30
C SER A 250 -3.76 -1.67 -7.93
N ILE A 251 -4.15 -2.89 -7.52
CA ILE A 251 -5.43 -3.50 -7.85
C ILE A 251 -6.05 -4.01 -6.55
N CYS A 252 -7.31 -3.66 -6.31
CA CYS A 252 -8.07 -4.11 -5.16
C CYS A 252 -9.47 -4.57 -5.61
N VAL A 253 -9.99 -5.59 -4.95
CA VAL A 253 -11.35 -6.10 -5.15
C VAL A 253 -12.17 -5.77 -3.91
N SER A 254 -13.34 -5.18 -4.09
CA SER A 254 -14.32 -4.97 -3.02
C SER A 254 -15.73 -5.31 -3.52
N GLY A 255 -16.37 -6.29 -2.88
CA GLY A 255 -17.57 -6.93 -3.40
C GLY A 255 -17.34 -7.46 -4.82
N ASN A 256 -18.19 -7.03 -5.76
CA ASN A 256 -18.10 -7.39 -7.19
C ASN A 256 -17.35 -6.34 -8.03
N ASN A 257 -16.65 -5.40 -7.40
CA ASN A 257 -15.98 -4.31 -8.11
C ASN A 257 -14.47 -4.49 -8.11
N LEU A 258 -13.88 -4.40 -9.31
CA LEU A 258 -12.45 -4.27 -9.50
C LEU A 258 -12.08 -2.79 -9.49
N HIS A 259 -11.13 -2.43 -8.64
CA HIS A 259 -10.57 -1.09 -8.54
C HIS A 259 -9.10 -1.14 -8.93
N VAL A 260 -8.70 -0.27 -9.87
CA VAL A 260 -7.34 -0.23 -10.40
C VAL A 260 -6.84 1.21 -10.31
N VAL A 261 -5.69 1.40 -9.67
CA VAL A 261 -5.02 2.71 -9.61
C VAL A 261 -4.06 2.83 -10.76
N VAL A 262 -4.21 3.89 -11.54
CA VAL A 262 -3.35 4.23 -12.66
C VAL A 262 -2.67 5.56 -12.37
N ASN A 263 -1.34 5.56 -12.31
CA ASN A 263 -0.55 6.78 -12.42
C ASN A 263 -0.44 7.09 -13.92
N ASP A 264 -0.99 8.22 -14.37
CA ASP A 264 -1.01 8.65 -15.77
C ASP A 264 -0.51 10.09 -15.87
N GLY A 265 0.76 10.25 -16.23
CA GLY A 265 1.44 11.54 -16.17
C GLY A 265 1.47 12.05 -14.73
N PHE A 266 0.85 13.19 -14.47
CA PHE A 266 0.77 13.79 -13.13
C PHE A 266 -0.58 13.51 -12.45
N VAL A 267 -1.49 12.81 -13.12
CA VAL A 267 -2.82 12.51 -12.61
C VAL A 267 -2.86 11.06 -12.15
N VAL A 268 -3.27 10.85 -10.90
CA VAL A 268 -3.65 9.53 -10.41
C VAL A 268 -5.13 9.33 -10.69
N LYS A 269 -5.47 8.23 -11.34
CA LYS A 269 -6.86 7.87 -11.68
C LYS A 269 -7.24 6.56 -11.02
N LEU A 270 -8.47 6.49 -10.52
CA LEU A 270 -9.14 5.25 -10.15
C LEU A 270 -9.95 4.76 -11.33
N TRP A 271 -9.67 3.56 -11.81
CA TRP A 271 -10.53 2.82 -12.72
C TRP A 271 -11.40 1.86 -11.92
N LYS A 272 -12.72 1.96 -12.05
CA LYS A 272 -13.69 1.05 -11.43
C LYS A 272 -14.57 0.46 -12.52
N ASN A 273 -14.43 -0.84 -12.78
CA ASN A 273 -15.24 -1.58 -13.74
C ASN A 273 -15.49 -0.87 -15.09
N GLY A 274 -14.45 -0.24 -15.66
CA GLY A 274 -14.52 0.45 -16.96
C GLY A 274 -14.54 1.97 -16.87
N VAL A 275 -14.83 2.55 -15.70
CA VAL A 275 -14.99 4.00 -15.54
C VAL A 275 -13.80 4.60 -14.80
N PHE A 276 -13.18 5.63 -15.38
CA PHE A 276 -12.12 6.39 -14.74
C PHE A 276 -12.65 7.56 -13.92
N THR A 277 -12.04 7.81 -12.76
CA THR A 277 -12.24 9.00 -11.93
C THR A 277 -10.88 9.52 -11.46
N PRO A 278 -10.53 10.80 -11.68
CA PRO A 278 -9.30 11.36 -11.17
C PRO A 278 -9.34 11.43 -9.63
N ILE A 279 -8.25 11.04 -8.98
CA ILE A 279 -8.04 11.20 -7.52
C ILE A 279 -7.28 12.49 -7.25
N THR A 280 -6.34 12.86 -8.12
CA THR A 280 -5.52 14.08 -7.99
C THR A 280 -5.84 15.09 -9.09
N ASP A 281 -5.54 16.36 -8.84
CA ASP A 281 -5.83 17.47 -9.77
C ASP A 281 -4.75 17.66 -10.86
N GLY A 282 -3.65 16.91 -10.79
CA GLY A 282 -2.56 16.95 -11.76
C GLY A 282 -1.63 18.16 -11.64
N LYS A 283 -1.78 19.03 -10.62
CA LYS A 283 -0.94 20.24 -10.49
C LYS A 283 0.45 19.96 -9.92
N SER A 284 0.58 18.90 -9.14
CA SER A 284 1.84 18.43 -8.57
C SER A 284 2.11 17.00 -9.02
N PHE A 285 3.38 16.61 -9.02
CA PHE A 285 3.74 15.22 -9.27
C PHE A 285 3.30 14.37 -8.08
N VAL A 286 2.42 13.41 -8.33
CA VAL A 286 1.97 12.40 -7.36
C VAL A 286 2.28 11.02 -7.90
N SER A 287 2.78 10.15 -7.04
CA SER A 287 2.94 8.72 -7.33
C SER A 287 2.18 7.92 -6.29
N ALA A 288 1.05 7.35 -6.71
CA ALA A 288 0.25 6.45 -5.89
C ALA A 288 0.85 5.04 -5.91
N GLN A 289 0.95 4.42 -4.75
CA GLN A 289 1.61 3.13 -4.54
C GLN A 289 0.64 2.01 -4.19
N SER A 290 -0.36 2.28 -3.33
CA SER A 290 -1.29 1.25 -2.86
C SER A 290 -2.68 1.80 -2.64
N LEU A 291 -3.68 0.95 -2.91
CA LEU A 291 -5.09 1.20 -2.66
C LEU A 291 -5.64 0.13 -1.71
N PHE A 292 -6.43 0.57 -0.75
CA PHE A 292 -7.30 -0.29 0.05
C PHE A 292 -8.73 0.25 0.00
N ILE A 293 -9.70 -0.64 -0.15
CA ILE A 293 -11.13 -0.29 -0.10
C ILE A 293 -11.71 -0.89 1.17
N SER A 294 -12.32 -0.07 2.02
CA SER A 294 -13.06 -0.53 3.20
C SER A 294 -14.47 0.03 3.17
N ASP A 295 -15.46 -0.85 3.11
CA ASP A 295 -16.85 -0.56 2.75
C ASP A 295 -16.95 0.21 1.43
N ASN A 296 -17.06 1.54 1.49
CA ASN A 296 -17.11 2.42 0.32
C ASN A 296 -16.00 3.49 0.33
N ASP A 297 -15.13 3.48 1.35
CA ASP A 297 -14.05 4.44 1.48
C ASP A 297 -12.80 3.94 0.76
N THR A 298 -12.19 4.84 -0.01
CA THR A 298 -10.91 4.59 -0.70
C THR A 298 -9.77 5.14 0.12
N TYR A 299 -8.80 4.30 0.44
CA TYR A 299 -7.56 4.69 1.12
C TYR A 299 -6.41 4.46 0.16
N LEU A 300 -5.75 5.54 -0.24
CA LEU A 300 -4.64 5.50 -1.17
C LEU A 300 -3.39 6.04 -0.47
N THR A 301 -2.27 5.33 -0.58
CA THR A 301 -0.97 5.86 -0.14
C THR A 301 -0.03 6.07 -1.30
N GLY A 302 0.93 6.97 -1.10
CA GLY A 302 1.95 7.29 -2.07
C GLY A 302 2.82 8.43 -1.59
N TYR A 303 3.28 9.24 -2.53
CA TYR A 303 3.96 10.49 -2.22
C TYR A 303 3.60 11.60 -3.21
N GLU A 304 3.65 12.82 -2.72
CA GLU A 304 3.48 14.04 -3.51
C GLU A 304 4.77 14.85 -3.47
N ARG A 305 5.21 15.38 -4.61
CA ARG A 305 6.39 16.24 -4.68
C ARG A 305 6.01 17.68 -4.33
N LEU A 306 6.40 18.12 -3.13
CA LEU A 306 6.22 19.48 -2.65
C LEU A 306 7.59 20.19 -2.65
N GLY A 307 7.78 21.09 -3.61
CA GLY A 307 9.08 21.72 -3.85
C GLY A 307 10.12 20.72 -4.35
N LYS A 308 11.21 20.52 -3.60
CA LYS A 308 12.30 19.60 -3.95
C LYS A 308 12.22 18.23 -3.26
N LYS A 309 11.21 18.00 -2.41
CA LYS A 309 11.12 16.81 -1.57
C LYS A 309 9.83 16.05 -1.88
N ASP A 310 9.91 14.73 -1.78
CA ASP A 310 8.74 13.87 -1.80
C ASP A 310 8.20 13.77 -0.37
N VAL A 311 6.91 14.06 -0.18
CA VAL A 311 6.21 13.95 1.09
C VAL A 311 5.35 12.70 1.05
N ALA A 312 5.41 11.87 2.09
CA ALA A 312 4.56 10.69 2.19
C ALA A 312 3.12 11.13 2.45
N MET A 313 2.16 10.56 1.71
CA MET A 313 0.79 11.03 1.71
C MET A 313 -0.20 9.87 1.82
N LEU A 314 -1.33 10.16 2.48
CA LEU A 314 -2.54 9.36 2.51
C LEU A 314 -3.67 10.18 1.86
N TRP A 315 -4.42 9.58 0.94
CA TRP A 315 -5.67 10.14 0.42
C TRP A 315 -6.83 9.26 0.87
N VAL A 316 -7.80 9.85 1.57
CA VAL A 316 -9.06 9.20 1.94
C VAL A 316 -10.18 9.83 1.13
N ASN A 317 -10.80 9.07 0.25
CA ASN A 317 -11.84 9.56 -0.69
C ASN A 317 -11.38 10.81 -1.48
N GLY A 318 -10.11 10.83 -1.91
CA GLY A 318 -9.51 11.98 -2.60
C GLY A 318 -9.05 13.13 -1.70
N VAL A 319 -9.44 13.14 -0.42
CA VAL A 319 -8.96 14.12 0.56
C VAL A 319 -7.53 13.74 0.99
N ARG A 320 -6.57 14.59 0.62
CA ARG A 320 -5.15 14.35 0.90
C ARG A 320 -4.76 14.75 2.33
N SER A 321 -3.86 13.98 2.95
CA SER A 321 -3.28 14.25 4.27
C SER A 321 -1.80 13.83 4.27
N PRO A 322 -0.87 14.70 4.68
CA PRO A 322 0.53 14.34 4.81
C PRO A 322 0.75 13.38 5.98
N LEU A 323 1.61 12.39 5.78
CA LEU A 323 2.11 11.47 6.81
C LEU A 323 3.45 11.92 7.39
N THR A 324 4.12 12.88 6.73
CA THR A 324 5.37 13.49 7.18
C THR A 324 5.33 15.01 7.02
N ASP A 325 6.22 15.70 7.74
CA ASP A 325 6.28 17.18 7.75
C ASP A 325 6.91 17.79 6.49
N GLY A 326 7.50 16.96 5.62
CA GLY A 326 8.19 17.36 4.40
C GLY A 326 9.60 17.93 4.63
N ASN A 327 10.16 17.81 5.83
CA ASN A 327 11.54 18.17 6.11
C ASN A 327 12.53 17.21 5.47
N TYR A 328 12.14 15.96 5.24
CA TYR A 328 12.94 14.98 4.54
C TYR A 328 12.12 14.24 3.49
N LYS A 329 12.83 13.56 2.59
CA LYS A 329 12.19 12.71 1.58
C LYS A 329 11.52 11.53 2.27
N ALA A 330 10.24 11.31 1.98
CA ALA A 330 9.49 10.20 2.53
C ALA A 330 8.50 9.64 1.50
N HIS A 331 8.31 8.32 1.49
CA HIS A 331 7.32 7.64 0.66
C HIS A 331 6.45 6.73 1.52
N ALA A 332 5.13 6.72 1.27
CA ALA A 332 4.23 5.68 1.78
C ALA A 332 3.94 4.65 0.68
N ASN A 333 4.44 3.43 0.85
CA ASN A 333 4.50 2.40 -0.17
C ASN A 333 3.29 1.45 -0.13
N ASN A 334 2.68 1.25 1.03
CA ASN A 334 1.56 0.32 1.15
C ASN A 334 0.57 0.74 2.23
N VAL A 335 -0.70 0.33 2.09
CA VAL A 335 -1.78 0.64 3.04
C VAL A 335 -2.65 -0.57 3.30
N PHE A 336 -3.04 -0.74 4.56
CA PHE A 336 -4.03 -1.71 5.02
C PHE A 336 -4.98 -1.06 6.02
N VAL A 337 -6.26 -1.37 5.94
CA VAL A 337 -7.28 -0.80 6.85
C VAL A 337 -8.02 -1.93 7.56
N THR A 338 -8.19 -1.79 8.87
CA THR A 338 -9.04 -2.69 9.67
C THR A 338 -10.21 -1.92 10.27
N LYS A 339 -11.30 -2.65 10.52
CA LYS A 339 -12.46 -2.21 11.30
C LYS A 339 -12.61 -3.14 12.49
N LYS A 340 -12.83 -2.57 13.67
CA LYS A 340 -13.01 -3.33 14.92
C LYS A 340 -14.47 -3.45 15.26
#